data_AF-A0ABD0UZE1-F1
#
_entry.id   AF-A0ABD0UZE1-F1
#
_cell.length_a   1.000
_cell.length_b   1.000
_cell.length_c   1.000
_cell.angle_alpha   90.00
_cell.angle_beta   90.00
_cell.angle_gamma   90.00
#
_symmetry.space_group_name_H-M   'P 1'
#
loop_
_entity.id
_entity.type
_entity.pdbx_description
1 polymer ?
#
loop_
_entity_poly.entity_id
_entity_poly.type
_entity_poly.pdbx_seq_one_letter_code
_entity_poly.pdbx_strand_id
1 'polypeptide(L)'
;MILITAPSRSVLPRTAVNLSHGCRRCYSSSKNSSGLHSFGFVSKGLKHRIFKASLITNPDDFAVGKYVGEYGFMNVTSYSSFQPGGPSDTKNIEAPNVGYSSQDIERLRIQDIGEGKVKIRLYEGRVVKGPLQGVRVIFKVYPGRRAGGIEADMMAANELNCHASLQEDSKIVSENIQILLGGFETRTGEQWLAFRNDGIYSAADYAKVTSEGISKDIANTKQTIWSSFNGEGKFKRRRFFVIKLLNGAINGLAFMHDHDRLHQSIGPASVVLNTISEGEATYLVPRLRDLAFSVDIRYTSLEAGTGPLSEGLWRRAFGAGAYSPLEKRAFGIADDIYEAGLLFAYLAFVPFCEIGVMDGLSLRRLFETTFQLDLAAAREYCNADDRMQEAVSFLDLGDGAGWELLQAMLNRDYRQRPIAEAVLNHRFMTGAVL
;
A
#
# COMPACT_ATOMS: atom_id res chain seq x y z
N MET A 1 -21.87 19.10 19.98
CA MET A 1 -22.06 17.66 20.26
C MET A 1 -23.45 17.29 19.74
N ILE A 2 -23.54 16.76 18.53
CA ILE A 2 -24.80 16.31 17.93
C ILE A 2 -24.61 14.81 17.70
N LEU A 3 -25.25 13.98 18.54
CA LEU A 3 -25.36 12.55 18.29
C LEU A 3 -26.32 12.37 17.12
N ILE A 4 -25.81 11.93 15.97
CA ILE A 4 -26.65 11.43 14.89
C ILE A 4 -26.72 9.91 15.05
N THR A 5 -27.76 9.43 15.71
CA THR A 5 -28.09 8.00 15.74
C THR A 5 -28.75 7.64 14.41
N ALA A 6 -28.02 6.96 13.53
CA ALA A 6 -28.56 6.41 12.30
C ALA A 6 -29.10 4.98 12.59
N PRO A 7 -30.39 4.73 12.42
CA PRO A 7 -30.94 3.42 12.70
C PRO A 7 -30.60 2.46 11.53
N SER A 8 -30.25 1.20 11.82
CA SER A 8 -29.56 0.28 10.87
C SER A 8 -30.22 -1.10 10.80
N ARG A 9 -29.77 -1.94 9.85
CA ARG A 9 -30.06 -3.39 9.78
C ARG A 9 -28.74 -4.15 9.72
N SER A 10 -28.65 -5.28 10.43
CA SER A 10 -27.53 -6.22 10.33
C SER A 10 -27.54 -6.94 8.98
N VAL A 11 -26.41 -6.95 8.27
CA VAL A 11 -26.25 -7.74 7.03
C VAL A 11 -25.69 -9.11 7.40
N LEU A 12 -26.50 -10.15 7.19
CA LEU A 12 -26.00 -11.51 6.94
C LEU A 12 -25.66 -11.60 5.44
N PRO A 13 -24.62 -12.35 5.04
CA PRO A 13 -24.25 -12.50 3.64
C PRO A 13 -25.41 -13.12 2.86
N ARG A 14 -25.93 -12.40 1.86
CA ARG A 14 -26.88 -12.93 0.87
C ARG A 14 -26.12 -13.69 -0.22
N THR A 15 -25.69 -14.90 0.11
CA THR A 15 -25.41 -16.00 -0.84
C THR A 15 -25.41 -17.32 -0.07
N ALA A 16 -26.60 -17.83 0.25
CA ALA A 16 -26.76 -19.22 0.67
C ALA A 16 -26.72 -20.10 -0.59
N VAL A 17 -25.60 -20.76 -0.85
CA VAL A 17 -25.57 -21.93 -1.73
C VAL A 17 -25.93 -23.14 -0.88
N ASN A 18 -27.06 -23.76 -1.21
CA ASN A 18 -27.56 -24.99 -0.61
C ASN A 18 -26.53 -26.12 -0.72
N LEU A 19 -26.15 -26.72 0.42
CA LEU A 19 -25.54 -28.05 0.45
C LEU A 19 -26.29 -28.90 1.48
N SER A 20 -27.30 -29.63 1.01
CA SER A 20 -27.97 -30.70 1.76
C SER A 20 -27.30 -32.04 1.45
N HIS A 21 -26.84 -32.68 2.53
CA HIS A 21 -26.75 -34.13 2.79
C HIS A 21 -25.91 -35.05 1.87
N GLY A 22 -24.81 -35.54 2.45
CA GLY A 22 -24.77 -36.94 2.92
C GLY A 22 -23.66 -37.82 2.35
N CYS A 23 -22.65 -38.16 3.16
CA CYS A 23 -22.31 -39.56 3.49
C CYS A 23 -21.25 -39.59 4.63
N ARG A 24 -21.30 -40.65 5.45
CA ARG A 24 -20.57 -40.85 6.71
C ARG A 24 -19.32 -41.74 6.54
N ARG A 25 -18.43 -41.67 7.56
CA ARG A 25 -17.45 -42.69 8.06
C ARG A 25 -16.16 -42.86 7.23
N CYS A 26 -14.94 -43.05 7.77
CA CYS A 26 -14.41 -43.40 9.11
C CYS A 26 -12.85 -43.22 9.13
N TYR A 27 -12.27 -42.91 10.31
CA TYR A 27 -10.93 -43.31 10.89
C TYR A 27 -9.62 -43.18 10.06
N SER A 28 -8.39 -42.97 10.57
CA SER A 28 -7.76 -42.94 11.90
C SER A 28 -6.37 -42.24 11.85
N SER A 29 -6.00 -41.55 12.93
CA SER A 29 -4.66 -41.46 13.59
C SER A 29 -3.39 -42.03 12.89
N SER A 30 -2.30 -41.25 12.86
CA SER A 30 -1.08 -41.54 13.66
C SER A 30 -0.05 -40.37 13.68
N LYS A 31 0.74 -40.34 14.76
CA LYS A 31 1.79 -39.38 15.15
C LYS A 31 3.18 -39.75 14.62
N ASN A 32 4.09 -38.77 14.56
CA ASN A 32 5.50 -38.74 15.01
C ASN A 32 6.30 -37.77 14.11
N SER A 33 6.87 -36.63 14.55
CA SER A 33 7.92 -36.31 15.55
C SER A 33 9.36 -36.41 15.03
N SER A 34 10.04 -35.25 14.95
CA SER A 34 11.50 -34.94 15.06
C SER A 34 11.82 -33.83 14.05
N GLY A 35 12.42 -32.68 14.34
CA GLY A 35 13.28 -32.23 15.44
C GLY A 35 14.44 -31.48 14.78
N LEU A 36 14.55 -30.15 14.92
CA LEU A 36 15.76 -29.39 14.58
C LEU A 36 15.80 -28.06 15.33
N HIS A 37 16.95 -27.83 15.94
CA HIS A 37 17.30 -26.73 16.82
C HIS A 37 17.25 -25.37 16.11
N SER A 38 16.66 -24.36 16.77
CA SER A 38 16.76 -22.95 16.39
C SER A 38 17.31 -22.15 17.58
N PHE A 39 18.35 -21.37 17.31
CA PHE A 39 19.05 -20.49 18.24
C PHE A 39 18.16 -19.31 18.63
N GLY A 40 18.07 -19.04 19.94
CA GLY A 40 17.20 -18.03 20.51
C GLY A 40 17.74 -16.60 20.38
N PHE A 41 16.94 -15.73 19.76
CA PHE A 41 16.96 -14.30 20.04
C PHE A 41 15.79 -13.97 20.97
N VAL A 42 16.11 -13.50 22.17
CA VAL A 42 15.14 -13.09 23.20
C VAL A 42 14.60 -11.70 22.84
N SER A 43 13.47 -11.65 22.15
CA SER A 43 12.66 -10.44 22.05
C SER A 43 11.79 -10.30 23.31
N LYS A 44 12.09 -9.27 24.11
CA LYS A 44 11.31 -8.92 25.30
C LYS A 44 9.96 -8.31 24.89
N GLY A 45 8.96 -9.18 24.79
CA GLY A 45 7.55 -8.99 25.16
C GLY A 45 6.87 -7.64 24.93
N LEU A 46 6.28 -7.47 23.74
CA LEU A 46 4.96 -6.83 23.63
C LEU A 46 3.90 -7.93 23.66
N LYS A 47 2.97 -7.87 24.62
CA LYS A 47 1.86 -8.81 24.74
C LYS A 47 0.92 -8.63 23.54
N HIS A 48 1.11 -9.42 22.48
CA HIS A 48 0.09 -9.60 21.45
C HIS A 48 -1.12 -10.30 22.09
N ARG A 49 -2.17 -9.53 22.37
CA ARG A 49 -3.47 -10.10 22.75
C ARG A 49 -4.04 -10.85 21.55
N ILE A 50 -4.00 -12.18 21.62
CA ILE A 50 -4.65 -13.09 20.68
C ILE A 50 -6.17 -12.89 20.85
N PHE A 51 -6.80 -12.20 19.91
CA PHE A 51 -8.25 -12.16 19.79
C PHE A 51 -8.66 -12.83 18.50
N LYS A 52 -9.55 -13.82 18.60
CA LYS A 52 -10.34 -14.28 17.46
C LYS A 52 -11.13 -13.07 16.97
N ALA A 53 -10.74 -12.49 15.84
CA ALA A 53 -11.31 -11.24 15.35
C ALA A 53 -12.71 -11.50 14.77
N SER A 54 -13.72 -11.54 15.63
CA SER A 54 -15.10 -11.37 15.16
C SER A 54 -15.26 -9.91 14.73
N LEU A 55 -15.50 -9.67 13.44
CA LEU A 55 -15.76 -8.34 12.90
C LEU A 55 -16.95 -7.69 13.64
N ILE A 56 -16.79 -6.43 14.04
CA ILE A 56 -17.87 -5.64 14.65
C ILE A 56 -18.82 -5.21 13.52
N THR A 57 -20.07 -5.65 13.57
CA THR A 57 -21.07 -5.36 12.53
C THR A 57 -22.23 -4.49 12.99
N ASN A 58 -22.37 -4.27 14.30
CA ASN A 58 -23.37 -3.37 14.84
C ASN A 58 -22.84 -1.92 14.82
N PRO A 59 -23.45 -0.99 14.07
CA PRO A 59 -23.01 0.40 14.04
C PRO A 59 -23.08 1.09 15.41
N ASP A 60 -23.98 0.68 16.30
CA ASP A 60 -24.10 1.27 17.65
C ASP A 60 -22.90 0.93 18.55
N ASP A 61 -22.05 -0.02 18.15
CA ASP A 61 -20.81 -0.33 18.84
C ASP A 61 -19.66 0.64 18.46
N PHE A 62 -19.93 1.57 17.55
CA PHE A 62 -19.02 2.61 17.11
C PHE A 62 -19.51 4.02 17.43
N ALA A 63 -18.57 4.93 17.73
CA ALA A 63 -18.79 6.37 17.67
C ALA A 63 -18.04 6.94 16.47
N VAL A 64 -18.78 7.60 15.58
CA VAL A 64 -18.24 8.35 14.43
C VAL A 64 -17.87 9.75 14.88
N GLY A 65 -16.67 10.18 14.49
CA GLY A 65 -16.10 11.48 14.81
C GLY A 65 -16.00 12.39 13.58
N LYS A 66 -14.91 13.14 13.51
CA LYS A 66 -14.67 14.18 12.51
C LYS A 66 -14.43 13.59 11.12
N TYR A 67 -14.92 14.30 10.10
CA TYR A 67 -14.50 14.08 8.71
C TYR A 67 -13.01 14.39 8.51
N VAL A 68 -12.27 13.43 7.98
CA VAL A 68 -10.82 13.53 7.74
C VAL A 68 -10.53 14.04 6.34
N GLY A 69 -11.26 13.53 5.35
CA GLY A 69 -11.01 13.82 3.95
C GLY A 69 -11.73 12.84 3.04
N GLU A 70 -11.45 12.92 1.75
CA GLU A 70 -12.01 12.03 0.75
C GLU A 70 -11.00 11.81 -0.36
N TYR A 71 -11.10 10.67 -1.04
CA TYR A 71 -10.28 10.38 -2.20
C TYR A 71 -11.04 9.51 -3.20
N GLY A 72 -10.73 9.71 -4.49
CA GLY A 72 -11.09 8.77 -5.55
C GLY A 72 -9.98 7.73 -5.75
N PHE A 73 -10.30 6.59 -6.33
CA PHE A 73 -9.33 5.50 -6.47
C PHE A 73 -8.16 5.79 -7.41
N MET A 74 -8.34 6.64 -8.43
CA MET A 74 -7.20 7.14 -9.20
C MET A 74 -6.20 7.81 -8.26
N ASN A 75 -6.61 8.52 -7.21
CA ASN A 75 -5.68 9.18 -6.27
C ASN A 75 -4.92 8.20 -5.35
N VAL A 76 -5.31 6.92 -5.30
CA VAL A 76 -4.65 5.89 -4.49
C VAL A 76 -3.52 5.21 -5.27
N THR A 77 -3.77 4.93 -6.55
CA THR A 77 -2.83 4.26 -7.47
C THR A 77 -2.04 5.23 -8.32
N SER A 78 -2.49 6.48 -8.45
CA SER A 78 -1.79 7.48 -9.24
C SER A 78 -0.63 8.04 -8.44
N TYR A 79 0.52 7.94 -9.09
CA TYR A 79 1.65 8.83 -8.92
C TYR A 79 1.31 10.27 -9.37
N SER A 80 0.13 10.79 -9.03
CA SER A 80 -0.36 12.10 -9.49
C SER A 80 0.25 13.25 -8.71
N SER A 81 0.35 14.40 -9.38
CA SER A 81 0.65 15.69 -8.77
C SER A 81 -0.50 16.12 -7.86
N PHE A 82 -0.18 16.46 -6.62
CA PHE A 82 -1.10 16.83 -5.55
C PHE A 82 -2.10 17.93 -5.99
N GLN A 83 -3.40 17.74 -5.68
CA GLN A 83 -4.36 18.85 -5.52
C GLN A 83 -4.59 19.08 -4.02
N PRO A 84 -4.40 20.31 -3.48
CA PRO A 84 -4.59 20.58 -2.08
C PRO A 84 -6.08 20.60 -1.69
N GLY A 85 -6.48 19.71 -0.80
CA GLY A 85 -7.78 19.73 -0.13
C GLY A 85 -7.63 19.97 1.37
N GLY A 86 -7.55 21.22 1.81
CA GLY A 86 -7.54 21.64 3.22
C GLY A 86 -7.32 23.15 3.36
N PRO A 87 -7.94 23.85 4.33
CA PRO A 87 -8.01 25.30 4.33
C PRO A 87 -6.68 25.89 4.81
N SER A 88 -5.94 26.51 3.88
CA SER A 88 -4.82 27.37 4.25
C SER A 88 -4.86 28.65 3.41
N ASP A 89 -5.15 29.74 4.10
CA ASP A 89 -4.79 31.10 3.71
C ASP A 89 -3.26 31.17 3.54
N THR A 90 -2.78 30.90 2.34
CA THR A 90 -1.42 31.30 1.92
C THR A 90 -1.49 31.77 0.48
N LYS A 91 -1.34 33.09 0.34
CA LYS A 91 -1.28 33.81 -0.93
C LYS A 91 -0.21 33.20 -1.86
N ASN A 92 -0.63 32.98 -3.11
CA ASN A 92 0.14 33.05 -4.35
C ASN A 92 1.59 32.56 -4.30
N ILE A 93 1.78 31.26 -4.60
CA ILE A 93 2.98 30.80 -5.30
C ILE A 93 2.47 30.08 -6.56
N GLU A 94 2.69 30.69 -7.72
CA GLU A 94 2.43 30.09 -9.02
C GLU A 94 3.37 28.89 -9.20
N ALA A 95 2.87 27.68 -8.97
CA ALA A 95 3.53 26.46 -9.41
C ALA A 95 3.38 26.36 -10.95
N PRO A 96 4.44 26.04 -11.69
CA PRO A 96 4.34 25.89 -13.15
C PRO A 96 3.38 24.74 -13.46
N ASN A 97 2.28 25.08 -14.11
CA ASN A 97 1.23 24.17 -14.51
C ASN A 97 1.76 23.34 -15.70
N VAL A 98 2.41 22.21 -15.42
CA VAL A 98 2.83 21.25 -16.46
C VAL A 98 1.56 20.56 -16.97
N GLY A 99 0.95 21.13 -18.01
CA GLY A 99 -0.22 20.56 -18.66
C GLY A 99 0.08 19.15 -19.16
N TYR A 100 -0.63 18.17 -18.62
CA TYR A 100 -0.53 16.76 -19.01
C TYR A 100 -1.34 16.50 -20.29
N SER A 101 -0.78 15.73 -21.23
CA SER A 101 -1.51 15.29 -22.42
C SER A 101 -2.39 14.07 -22.08
N SER A 102 -3.58 13.97 -22.67
CA SER A 102 -4.50 12.84 -22.47
C SER A 102 -3.88 11.49 -22.88
N GLN A 103 -2.93 11.49 -23.82
CA GLN A 103 -2.22 10.29 -24.29
C GLN A 103 -1.22 9.74 -23.26
N ASP A 104 -0.66 10.58 -22.39
CA ASP A 104 0.20 10.12 -21.29
C ASP A 104 -0.60 9.49 -20.16
N ILE A 105 -1.86 9.91 -19.99
CA ILE A 105 -2.80 9.38 -19.00
C ILE A 105 -3.31 8.00 -19.43
N GLU A 106 -3.52 7.77 -20.73
CA GLU A 106 -3.90 6.46 -21.29
C GLU A 106 -2.84 5.37 -21.12
N ARG A 107 -1.57 5.74 -20.94
CA ARG A 107 -0.47 4.80 -20.62
C ARG A 107 -0.36 4.46 -19.14
N LEU A 108 -1.00 5.23 -18.26
CA LEU A 108 -1.13 4.85 -16.86
C LEU A 108 -2.05 3.64 -16.80
N ARG A 109 -1.61 2.57 -16.11
CA ARG A 109 -2.39 1.33 -15.98
C ARG A 109 -3.80 1.65 -15.52
N ILE A 110 -4.73 1.59 -16.47
CA ILE A 110 -6.14 1.76 -16.20
C ILE A 110 -6.58 0.50 -15.46
N GLN A 111 -6.82 0.60 -14.15
CA GLN A 111 -7.89 -0.20 -13.58
C GLN A 111 -9.16 0.32 -14.23
N ASP A 112 -9.94 -0.53 -14.91
CA ASP A 112 -11.05 -0.17 -15.82
C ASP A 112 -12.22 0.62 -15.19
N ILE A 113 -12.04 1.11 -13.97
CA ILE A 113 -12.92 2.04 -13.31
C ILE A 113 -12.52 3.46 -13.72
N GLY A 114 -13.33 4.07 -14.58
CA GLY A 114 -13.15 5.46 -15.01
C GLY A 114 -13.00 6.43 -13.82
N GLU A 115 -12.15 7.43 -14.02
CA GLU A 115 -11.87 8.50 -13.06
C GLU A 115 -13.17 9.08 -12.47
N GLY A 116 -13.22 9.22 -11.14
CA GLY A 116 -14.30 9.95 -10.45
C GLY A 116 -15.60 9.19 -10.15
N LYS A 117 -15.75 7.90 -10.53
CA LYS A 117 -17.01 7.17 -10.29
C LYS A 117 -17.29 6.83 -8.81
N VAL A 118 -16.25 6.55 -8.02
CA VAL A 118 -16.38 6.19 -6.60
C VAL A 118 -15.50 7.11 -5.76
N LYS A 119 -16.15 7.88 -4.87
CA LYS A 119 -15.50 8.82 -3.94
C LYS A 119 -15.63 8.29 -2.51
N ILE A 120 -14.52 7.81 -1.95
CA ILE A 120 -14.48 7.31 -0.57
C ILE A 120 -14.31 8.50 0.36
N ARG A 121 -15.13 8.57 1.42
CA ARG A 121 -14.96 9.53 2.50
C ARG A 121 -14.32 8.86 3.71
N LEU A 122 -13.47 9.60 4.40
CA LEU A 122 -12.78 9.18 5.61
C LEU A 122 -13.33 9.90 6.82
N TYR A 123 -13.61 9.15 7.88
CA TYR A 123 -14.00 9.70 9.18
C TYR A 123 -13.17 9.09 10.30
N GLU A 124 -12.84 9.88 11.31
CA GLU A 124 -12.33 9.34 12.55
C GLU A 124 -13.46 8.64 13.33
N GLY A 125 -13.08 7.77 14.25
CA GLY A 125 -14.02 7.20 15.20
C GLY A 125 -13.36 6.39 16.29
N ARG A 126 -14.20 5.71 17.06
CA ARG A 126 -13.77 4.82 18.14
C ARG A 126 -14.79 3.70 18.36
N VAL A 127 -14.32 2.53 18.76
CA VAL A 127 -15.18 1.48 19.29
C VAL A 127 -15.66 1.87 20.70
N VAL A 128 -16.96 1.88 20.94
CA VAL A 128 -17.56 2.30 22.23
C VAL A 128 -18.07 1.14 23.08
N LYS A 129 -18.22 -0.06 22.50
CA LYS A 129 -18.72 -1.25 23.20
C LYS A 129 -17.93 -2.50 22.83
N GLY A 130 -17.90 -3.47 23.74
CA GLY A 130 -17.25 -4.77 23.53
C GLY A 130 -15.75 -4.81 23.84
N PRO A 131 -15.06 -5.91 23.52
CA PRO A 131 -13.67 -6.15 23.92
C PRO A 131 -12.65 -5.15 23.36
N LEU A 132 -13.00 -4.48 22.26
CA LEU A 132 -12.17 -3.48 21.59
C LEU A 132 -12.57 -2.05 21.99
N GLN A 133 -13.39 -1.87 23.03
CA GLN A 133 -13.77 -0.55 23.52
C GLN A 133 -12.53 0.34 23.74
N GLY A 134 -12.62 1.58 23.26
CA GLY A 134 -11.52 2.53 23.34
C GLY A 134 -10.61 2.54 22.11
N VAL A 135 -10.62 1.50 21.26
CA VAL A 135 -9.78 1.45 20.07
C VAL A 135 -10.21 2.52 19.06
N ARG A 136 -9.26 3.34 18.62
CA ARG A 136 -9.49 4.36 17.58
C ARG A 136 -9.62 3.70 16.22
N VAL A 137 -10.52 4.23 15.40
CA VAL A 137 -10.74 3.75 14.03
C VAL A 137 -10.71 4.89 13.02
N ILE A 138 -10.38 4.54 11.79
CA ILE A 138 -10.67 5.32 10.60
C ILE A 138 -11.74 4.56 9.82
N PHE A 139 -12.86 5.21 9.55
CA PHE A 139 -13.90 4.71 8.66
C PHE A 139 -13.56 5.05 7.22
N LYS A 140 -13.56 4.05 6.35
CA LYS A 140 -13.72 4.25 4.90
C LYS A 140 -15.18 4.10 4.55
N VAL A 141 -15.77 5.13 3.97
CA VAL A 141 -17.18 5.19 3.63
C VAL A 141 -17.33 5.17 2.13
N TYR A 142 -17.76 4.02 1.62
CA TYR A 142 -18.11 3.84 0.22
C TYR A 142 -19.53 4.38 -0.01
N PRO A 143 -19.74 5.17 -1.07
CA PRO A 143 -21.07 5.65 -1.41
C PRO A 143 -21.97 4.46 -1.78
N GLY A 144 -23.23 4.49 -1.34
CA GLY A 144 -24.17 3.44 -1.73
C GLY A 144 -24.50 3.49 -3.22
N ARG A 145 -25.08 2.41 -3.74
CA ARG A 145 -25.38 2.20 -5.17
C ARG A 145 -26.03 3.37 -5.90
N ARG A 146 -26.84 4.19 -5.23
CA ARG A 146 -27.50 5.37 -5.83
C ARG A 146 -26.51 6.47 -6.22
N ALA A 147 -25.41 6.61 -5.48
CA ALA A 147 -24.40 7.64 -5.69
C ALA A 147 -23.12 7.09 -6.31
N GLY A 148 -22.70 5.88 -5.95
CA GLY A 148 -21.46 5.26 -6.42
C GLY A 148 -21.61 4.14 -7.46
N GLY A 149 -22.86 3.85 -7.87
CA GLY A 149 -23.14 2.74 -8.78
C GLY A 149 -22.83 1.37 -8.18
N ILE A 150 -22.83 0.34 -9.04
CA ILE A 150 -22.49 -1.04 -8.66
C ILE A 150 -21.01 -1.17 -8.27
N GLU A 151 -20.16 -0.34 -8.86
CA GLU A 151 -18.72 -0.33 -8.62
C GLU A 151 -18.39 -0.05 -7.16
N ALA A 152 -19.03 0.93 -6.52
CA ALA A 152 -18.78 1.23 -5.10
C ALA A 152 -19.10 0.05 -4.16
N ASP A 153 -20.22 -0.64 -4.38
CA ASP A 153 -20.59 -1.83 -3.61
C ASP A 153 -19.59 -2.96 -3.83
N MET A 154 -19.17 -3.18 -5.08
CA MET A 154 -18.18 -4.21 -5.43
C MET A 154 -16.83 -3.93 -4.75
N MET A 155 -16.37 -2.68 -4.75
CA MET A 155 -15.12 -2.27 -4.14
C MET A 155 -15.14 -2.44 -2.62
N ALA A 156 -16.21 -2.00 -1.96
CA ALA A 156 -16.41 -2.19 -0.53
C ALA A 156 -16.44 -3.66 -0.15
N ALA A 157 -17.19 -4.47 -0.90
CA ALA A 157 -17.29 -5.91 -0.68
C ALA A 157 -15.94 -6.60 -0.90
N ASN A 158 -15.17 -6.20 -1.93
CA ASN A 158 -13.87 -6.79 -2.21
C ASN A 158 -12.83 -6.43 -1.13
N GLU A 159 -12.79 -5.18 -0.68
CA GLU A 159 -11.90 -4.78 0.42
C GLU A 159 -12.25 -5.53 1.72
N LEU A 160 -13.54 -5.61 2.07
CA LEU A 160 -14.03 -6.40 3.21
C LEU A 160 -13.61 -7.87 3.11
N ASN A 161 -13.86 -8.52 1.96
CA ASN A 161 -13.54 -9.93 1.75
C ASN A 161 -12.04 -10.20 1.78
N CYS A 162 -11.23 -9.30 1.22
CA CYS A 162 -9.78 -9.42 1.26
C CYS A 162 -9.28 -9.38 2.72
N HIS A 163 -9.64 -8.35 3.47
CA HIS A 163 -9.25 -8.25 4.89
C HIS A 163 -9.80 -9.41 5.72
N ALA A 164 -11.04 -9.84 5.51
CA ALA A 164 -11.60 -10.99 6.20
C ALA A 164 -10.76 -12.26 5.97
N SER A 165 -10.32 -12.52 4.73
CA SER A 165 -9.46 -13.67 4.42
C SER A 165 -8.04 -13.56 4.99
N LEU A 166 -7.44 -12.36 4.93
CA LEU A 166 -6.08 -12.12 5.45
C LEU A 166 -6.03 -12.13 6.99
N GLN A 167 -7.18 -12.00 7.66
CA GLN A 167 -7.30 -11.97 9.11
C GLN A 167 -8.00 -13.20 9.69
N GLU A 168 -8.30 -14.22 8.87
CA GLU A 168 -9.05 -15.40 9.28
C GLU A 168 -8.27 -16.23 10.32
N ASP A 169 -6.95 -16.40 10.13
CA ASP A 169 -6.08 -17.04 11.12
C ASP A 169 -5.59 -16.03 12.16
N SER A 170 -6.27 -16.02 13.31
CA SER A 170 -5.90 -15.20 14.48
C SER A 170 -4.48 -15.43 15.04
N LYS A 171 -3.76 -16.47 14.59
CA LYS A 171 -2.37 -16.73 14.99
C LYS A 171 -1.35 -15.99 14.12
N ILE A 172 -1.71 -15.60 12.89
CA ILE A 172 -0.79 -15.03 11.90
C ILE A 172 -1.44 -13.79 11.28
N VAL A 173 -1.61 -12.73 12.07
CA VAL A 173 -2.03 -11.42 11.53
C VAL A 173 -0.77 -10.60 11.26
N SER A 174 -0.51 -10.31 9.99
CA SER A 174 0.64 -9.47 9.61
C SER A 174 0.54 -8.08 10.22
N GLU A 175 1.65 -7.63 10.83
CA GLU A 175 1.76 -6.25 11.29
C GLU A 175 1.99 -5.25 10.17
N ASN A 176 2.14 -5.70 8.93
CA ASN A 176 2.33 -4.86 7.75
C ASN A 176 1.09 -4.76 6.86
N ILE A 177 -0.07 -5.20 7.36
CA ILE A 177 -1.38 -5.00 6.75
C ILE A 177 -2.24 -4.14 7.69
N GLN A 178 -3.04 -3.23 7.14
CA GLN A 178 -4.02 -2.47 7.91
C GLN A 178 -5.09 -3.42 8.48
N ILE A 179 -5.46 -3.24 9.76
CA ILE A 179 -6.40 -4.14 10.42
C ILE A 179 -7.83 -3.64 10.27
N LEU A 180 -8.69 -4.46 9.68
CA LEU A 180 -10.14 -4.28 9.67
C LEU A 180 -10.72 -4.77 11.00
N LEU A 181 -11.44 -3.89 11.71
CA LEU A 181 -12.13 -4.22 12.96
C LEU A 181 -13.59 -4.57 12.74
N GLY A 182 -14.18 -4.11 11.65
CA GLY A 182 -15.61 -4.30 11.40
C GLY A 182 -16.12 -3.53 10.20
N GLY A 183 -17.41 -3.64 9.96
CA GLY A 183 -18.08 -2.86 8.93
C GLY A 183 -19.60 -3.03 8.98
N PHE A 184 -20.32 -2.06 8.44
CA PHE A 184 -21.78 -2.04 8.44
C PHE A 184 -22.33 -1.28 7.24
N GLU A 185 -23.59 -1.56 6.89
CA GLU A 185 -24.33 -0.82 5.86
C GLU A 185 -25.35 0.12 6.52
N THR A 186 -25.45 1.35 6.02
CA THR A 186 -26.47 2.30 6.48
C THR A 186 -27.78 2.12 5.70
N ARG A 187 -28.89 2.72 6.18
CA ARG A 187 -30.16 2.72 5.44
C ARG A 187 -30.09 3.38 4.07
N THR A 188 -29.11 4.26 3.85
CA THR A 188 -28.87 4.91 2.56
C THR A 188 -28.08 4.02 1.60
N GLY A 189 -27.64 2.84 2.06
CA GLY A 189 -26.86 1.86 1.30
C GLY A 189 -25.36 2.14 1.30
N GLU A 190 -24.87 3.09 2.11
CA GLU A 190 -23.44 3.35 2.22
C GLU A 190 -22.76 2.20 2.99
N GLN A 191 -21.61 1.77 2.51
CA GLN A 191 -20.82 0.73 3.16
C GLN A 191 -19.70 1.39 3.98
N TRP A 192 -19.72 1.16 5.28
CA TRP A 192 -18.77 1.71 6.24
C TRP A 192 -17.82 0.61 6.70
N LEU A 193 -16.54 0.72 6.35
CA LEU A 193 -15.49 -0.20 6.81
C LEU A 193 -14.65 0.48 7.88
N ALA A 194 -14.52 -0.17 9.04
CA ALA A 194 -13.86 0.37 10.22
C ALA A 194 -12.46 -0.24 10.37
N PHE A 195 -11.43 0.55 10.09
CA PHE A 195 -10.03 0.14 10.22
C PHE A 195 -9.43 0.65 11.51
N ARG A 196 -8.55 -0.13 12.15
CA ARG A 196 -7.79 0.33 13.31
C ARG A 196 -6.92 1.52 12.90
N ASN A 197 -6.99 2.60 13.69
CA ASN A 197 -6.20 3.80 13.43
C ASN A 197 -4.78 3.62 13.99
N ASP A 198 -3.92 2.98 13.18
CA ASP A 198 -2.50 2.72 13.48
C ASP A 198 -1.56 3.82 12.97
N GLY A 199 -2.10 4.83 12.29
CA GLY A 199 -1.33 5.90 11.67
C GLY A 199 -2.21 6.74 10.75
N ILE A 200 -1.90 8.04 10.67
CA ILE A 200 -2.64 8.99 9.82
C ILE A 200 -1.82 9.45 8.62
N TYR A 201 -0.51 9.17 8.61
CA TYR A 201 0.39 9.54 7.54
C TYR A 201 0.49 8.41 6.51
N SER A 202 0.76 8.77 5.27
CA SER A 202 1.15 7.86 4.20
C SER A 202 2.62 8.02 3.84
N ALA A 203 3.15 7.07 3.06
CA ALA A 203 4.49 7.22 2.48
C ALA A 203 4.57 8.43 1.52
N ALA A 204 3.46 8.81 0.87
CA ALA A 204 3.37 10.05 0.11
C ALA A 204 3.52 11.30 1.00
N ASP A 205 2.87 11.32 2.17
CA ASP A 205 2.98 12.44 3.12
C ASP A 205 4.41 12.58 3.65
N TYR A 206 5.04 11.45 3.98
CA TYR A 206 6.45 11.42 4.38
C TYR A 206 7.36 12.00 3.29
N ALA A 207 7.23 11.52 2.06
CA ALA A 207 8.08 11.96 0.95
C ALA A 207 7.91 13.46 0.68
N LYS A 208 6.67 13.96 0.71
CA LYS A 208 6.36 15.38 0.57
C LYS A 208 7.02 16.23 1.66
N VAL A 209 6.77 15.90 2.93
CA VAL A 209 7.34 16.65 4.08
C VAL A 209 8.87 16.67 4.02
N THR A 210 9.45 15.54 3.61
CA THR A 210 10.90 15.38 3.54
C THR A 210 11.53 16.20 2.41
N SER A 211 10.92 16.16 1.22
CA SER A 211 11.34 16.94 0.04
C SER A 211 11.21 18.45 0.26
N GLU A 212 10.08 18.90 0.83
CA GLU A 212 9.89 20.29 1.26
C GLU A 212 10.95 20.73 2.28
N GLY A 213 11.33 19.83 3.19
CA GLY A 213 12.39 20.05 4.16
C GLY A 213 13.75 20.29 3.51
N ILE A 214 14.10 19.55 2.44
CA ILE A 214 15.35 19.76 1.70
C ILE A 214 15.37 21.14 1.05
N SER A 215 14.30 21.52 0.34
CA SER A 215 14.23 22.83 -0.32
C SER A 215 14.35 23.99 0.67
N LYS A 216 13.76 23.86 1.87
CA LYS A 216 13.92 24.85 2.96
C LYS A 216 15.36 24.91 3.45
N ASP A 217 16.01 23.76 3.65
CA ASP A 217 17.40 23.72 4.09
C ASP A 217 18.35 24.35 3.07
N ILE A 218 18.14 24.13 1.78
CA ILE A 218 18.95 24.75 0.70
C ILE A 218 18.74 26.26 0.64
N ALA A 219 17.49 26.72 0.76
CA ALA A 219 17.17 28.14 0.83
C ALA A 219 17.86 28.82 2.03
N ASN A 220 17.91 28.15 3.18
CA ASN A 220 18.55 28.65 4.41
C ASN A 220 20.08 28.50 4.41
N THR A 221 20.63 27.49 3.73
CA THR A 221 22.09 27.25 3.66
C THR A 221 22.81 28.31 2.83
N LYS A 222 22.11 28.99 1.90
CA LYS A 222 22.61 30.22 1.28
C LYS A 222 22.83 31.38 2.27
N GLN A 223 22.42 31.25 3.54
CA GLN A 223 22.58 32.26 4.59
C GLN A 223 23.46 31.82 5.78
N THR A 224 23.89 30.55 5.92
CA THR A 224 24.70 30.15 7.09
C THR A 224 25.63 28.96 6.83
N ILE A 225 26.94 29.18 7.03
CA ILE A 225 28.06 28.24 6.78
C ILE A 225 28.10 27.04 7.77
N TRP A 226 27.17 26.95 8.72
CA TRP A 226 27.20 25.98 9.83
C TRP A 226 26.41 24.67 9.62
N SER A 227 25.85 24.41 8.43
CA SER A 227 24.97 23.25 8.18
C SER A 227 25.69 21.94 7.79
N SER A 228 27.00 21.96 7.51
CA SER A 228 27.72 20.80 6.95
C SER A 228 27.92 19.63 7.91
N PHE A 229 28.07 19.87 9.22
CA PHE A 229 28.32 18.79 10.21
C PHE A 229 27.06 18.01 10.64
N ASN A 230 25.85 18.50 10.33
CA ASN A 230 24.59 17.86 10.73
C ASN A 230 23.88 17.14 9.55
N GLY A 231 24.36 17.34 8.32
CA GLY A 231 23.78 16.77 7.10
C GLY A 231 24.01 15.27 6.94
N GLU A 232 25.21 14.78 7.23
CA GLU A 232 25.55 13.35 7.07
C GLU A 232 24.72 12.46 8.02
N GLY A 233 24.52 12.90 9.26
CA GLY A 233 23.65 12.21 10.21
C GLY A 233 22.16 12.24 9.81
N LYS A 234 21.71 13.30 9.12
CA LYS A 234 20.35 13.41 8.60
C LYS A 234 20.11 12.42 7.45
N PHE A 235 21.00 12.37 6.45
CA PHE A 235 20.87 11.43 5.35
C PHE A 235 21.01 9.97 5.82
N LYS A 236 21.90 9.67 6.77
CA LYS A 236 21.98 8.33 7.39
C LYS A 236 20.64 7.89 8.01
N ARG A 237 20.01 8.75 8.81
CA ARG A 237 18.67 8.47 9.39
C ARG A 237 17.61 8.28 8.31
N ARG A 238 17.62 9.13 7.28
CA ARG A 238 16.70 9.02 6.14
C ARG A 238 16.83 7.70 5.40
N ARG A 239 18.07 7.29 5.06
CA ARG A 239 18.34 6.01 4.39
C ARG A 239 17.82 4.83 5.21
N PHE A 240 18.07 4.82 6.51
CA PHE A 240 17.52 3.80 7.42
C PHE A 240 15.98 3.83 7.47
N PHE A 241 15.37 5.01 7.57
CA PHE A 241 13.92 5.17 7.58
C PHE A 241 13.29 4.64 6.28
N VAL A 242 13.83 5.01 5.12
CA VAL A 242 13.34 4.58 3.81
C VAL A 242 13.49 3.08 3.62
N ILE A 243 14.64 2.48 3.96
CA ILE A 243 14.83 1.03 3.89
C ILE A 243 13.82 0.30 4.79
N LYS A 244 13.59 0.80 6.01
CA LYS A 244 12.61 0.19 6.90
C LYS A 244 11.17 0.36 6.40
N LEU A 245 10.85 1.49 5.78
CA LEU A 245 9.56 1.72 5.12
C LEU A 245 9.34 0.68 4.02
N LEU A 246 10.31 0.54 3.11
CA LEU A 246 10.27 -0.43 2.02
C LEU A 246 10.15 -1.86 2.56
N ASN A 247 10.97 -2.22 3.56
CA ASN A 247 10.94 -3.54 4.17
C ASN A 247 9.56 -3.88 4.73
N GLY A 248 8.90 -2.95 5.43
CA GLY A 248 7.53 -3.15 5.90
C GLY A 248 6.51 -3.31 4.77
N ALA A 249 6.59 -2.49 3.72
CA ALA A 249 5.70 -2.60 2.57
C ALA A 249 5.85 -3.96 1.86
N ILE A 250 7.09 -4.42 1.62
CA ILE A 250 7.36 -5.72 0.97
C ILE A 250 6.99 -6.89 1.89
N ASN A 251 7.15 -6.79 3.22
CA ASN A 251 6.66 -7.82 4.15
C ASN A 251 5.14 -7.97 4.09
N GLY A 252 4.41 -6.85 4.00
CA GLY A 252 2.96 -6.87 3.77
C GLY A 252 2.62 -7.58 2.46
N LEU A 253 3.37 -7.28 1.39
CA LEU A 253 3.14 -7.89 0.09
C LEU A 253 3.44 -9.39 0.07
N ALA A 254 4.56 -9.81 0.66
CA ALA A 254 4.91 -11.22 0.82
C ALA A 254 3.82 -11.98 1.57
N PHE A 255 3.32 -11.41 2.67
CA PHE A 255 2.22 -11.99 3.42
C PHE A 255 0.96 -12.14 2.54
N MET A 256 0.60 -11.14 1.73
CA MET A 256 -0.54 -11.26 0.82
C MET A 256 -0.33 -12.38 -0.22
N HIS A 257 0.85 -12.45 -0.83
CA HIS A 257 1.19 -13.45 -1.84
C HIS A 257 1.16 -14.88 -1.29
N ASP A 258 1.63 -15.07 -0.06
CA ASP A 258 1.58 -16.36 0.66
C ASP A 258 0.14 -16.79 1.02
N HIS A 259 -0.81 -15.85 1.04
CA HIS A 259 -2.23 -16.09 1.28
C HIS A 259 -3.06 -15.99 -0.01
N ASP A 260 -2.43 -16.19 -1.17
CA ASP A 260 -3.06 -16.17 -2.49
C ASP A 260 -3.86 -14.88 -2.76
N ARG A 261 -3.36 -13.74 -2.28
CA ARG A 261 -3.92 -12.41 -2.53
C ARG A 261 -2.91 -11.51 -3.23
N LEU A 262 -3.38 -10.78 -4.24
CA LEU A 262 -2.65 -9.67 -4.84
C LEU A 262 -3.12 -8.33 -4.26
N HIS A 263 -2.27 -7.31 -4.26
CA HIS A 263 -2.64 -5.95 -3.86
C HIS A 263 -3.22 -5.12 -5.01
N GLN A 264 -2.58 -5.15 -6.19
CA GLN A 264 -3.02 -4.50 -7.45
C GLN A 264 -3.09 -2.97 -7.49
N SER A 265 -2.87 -2.32 -6.36
CA SER A 265 -2.93 -0.86 -6.18
C SER A 265 -1.75 -0.30 -5.36
N ILE A 266 -0.57 -0.94 -5.43
CA ILE A 266 0.60 -0.53 -4.63
C ILE A 266 1.11 0.83 -5.12
N GLY A 267 1.27 1.74 -4.18
CA GLY A 267 1.82 3.07 -4.40
C GLY A 267 2.04 3.84 -3.09
N PRO A 268 2.59 5.06 -3.15
CA PRO A 268 2.96 5.81 -1.94
C PRO A 268 1.78 6.11 -1.00
N ALA A 269 0.59 6.31 -1.55
CA ALA A 269 -0.63 6.53 -0.77
C ALA A 269 -1.18 5.24 -0.14
N SER A 270 -0.84 4.06 -0.66
CA SER A 270 -1.31 2.75 -0.16
C SER A 270 -0.52 2.23 1.05
N VAL A 271 0.51 2.95 1.51
CA VAL A 271 1.32 2.58 2.68
C VAL A 271 1.06 3.56 3.82
N VAL A 272 0.42 3.10 4.90
CA VAL A 272 0.19 3.88 6.12
C VAL A 272 1.38 3.79 7.05
N LEU A 273 1.74 4.93 7.66
CA LEU A 273 2.83 5.07 8.60
C LEU A 273 2.30 5.58 9.95
N ASN A 274 2.78 4.97 11.03
CA ASN A 274 2.51 5.40 12.39
C ASN A 274 3.31 6.65 12.80
N THR A 275 4.45 6.90 12.14
CA THR A 275 5.29 8.09 12.33
C THR A 275 5.99 8.44 11.01
N ILE A 276 6.28 9.72 10.82
CA ILE A 276 7.13 10.24 9.72
C ILE A 276 8.43 10.84 10.25
N SER A 277 8.69 10.70 11.56
CA SER A 277 9.91 11.19 12.18
C SER A 277 11.05 10.22 11.93
N GLU A 278 12.05 10.65 11.15
CA GLU A 278 13.23 9.83 10.82
C GLU A 278 14.02 9.38 12.08
N GLY A 279 13.94 10.15 13.18
CA GLY A 279 14.55 9.79 14.46
C GLY A 279 13.85 8.64 15.20
N GLU A 280 12.60 8.35 14.86
CA GLU A 280 11.79 7.28 15.43
C GLU A 280 11.73 6.04 14.52
N ALA A 281 12.61 5.95 13.52
CA ALA A 281 12.63 4.85 12.56
C ALA A 281 12.56 3.47 13.24
N THR A 282 13.19 3.26 14.40
CA THR A 282 13.12 2.00 15.16
C THR A 282 11.68 1.58 15.54
N TYR A 283 10.73 2.51 15.63
CA TYR A 283 9.32 2.25 15.92
C TYR A 283 8.40 2.35 14.69
N LEU A 284 8.95 2.63 13.51
CA LEU A 284 8.18 2.66 12.26
C LEU A 284 7.60 1.27 11.96
N VAL A 285 6.29 1.22 11.70
CA VAL A 285 5.56 0.02 11.25
C VAL A 285 4.75 0.39 10.01
N PRO A 286 5.30 0.19 8.81
CA PRO A 286 4.59 0.45 7.55
C PRO A 286 3.49 -0.59 7.33
N ARG A 287 2.31 -0.17 6.89
CA ARG A 287 1.16 -1.05 6.64
C ARG A 287 0.54 -0.80 5.28
N LEU A 288 0.34 -1.85 4.48
CA LEU A 288 -0.45 -1.78 3.24
C LEU A 288 -1.94 -1.59 3.56
N ARG A 289 -2.61 -0.80 2.73
CA ARG A 289 -4.05 -0.50 2.78
C ARG A 289 -4.63 -0.39 1.36
N ASP A 290 -5.93 -0.15 1.28
CA ASP A 290 -6.66 0.08 0.01
C ASP A 290 -6.76 -1.19 -0.84
N LEU A 291 -7.23 -2.27 -0.20
CA LEU A 291 -7.33 -3.61 -0.79
C LEU A 291 -8.60 -3.82 -1.64
N ALA A 292 -9.25 -2.75 -2.06
CA ALA A 292 -10.49 -2.81 -2.85
C ALA A 292 -10.29 -3.41 -4.25
N PHE A 293 -9.06 -3.41 -4.77
CA PHE A 293 -8.69 -4.06 -6.03
C PHE A 293 -7.95 -5.38 -5.82
N SER A 294 -7.88 -5.87 -4.59
CA SER A 294 -7.20 -7.13 -4.32
C SER A 294 -7.83 -8.26 -5.10
N VAL A 295 -6.99 -9.15 -5.62
CA VAL A 295 -7.42 -10.29 -6.44
C VAL A 295 -7.05 -11.58 -5.73
N ASP A 296 -8.00 -12.52 -5.69
CA ASP A 296 -7.77 -13.90 -5.26
C ASP A 296 -7.12 -14.70 -6.39
N ILE A 297 -5.96 -15.28 -6.13
CA ILE A 297 -5.18 -16.06 -7.10
C ILE A 297 -5.13 -17.55 -6.78
N ARG A 298 -6.00 -18.04 -5.91
CA ARG A 298 -6.23 -19.49 -5.77
C ARG A 298 -6.66 -20.06 -7.11
N TYR A 299 -6.20 -21.27 -7.45
CA TYR A 299 -6.52 -21.90 -8.73
C TYR A 299 -8.02 -21.99 -9.00
N THR A 300 -8.81 -22.32 -7.98
CA THR A 300 -10.28 -22.35 -8.07
C THR A 300 -10.89 -21.00 -8.46
N SER A 301 -10.29 -19.90 -7.98
CA SER A 301 -10.75 -18.53 -8.28
C SER A 301 -10.33 -18.11 -9.69
N LEU A 302 -9.14 -18.52 -10.15
CA LEU A 302 -8.66 -18.27 -11.51
C LEU A 302 -9.46 -19.04 -12.58
N GLU A 303 -9.96 -20.22 -12.24
CA GLU A 303 -10.80 -21.05 -13.12
C GLU A 303 -12.25 -20.56 -13.19
N ALA A 304 -12.78 -19.99 -12.10
CA ALA A 304 -14.17 -19.51 -12.01
C ALA A 304 -14.47 -18.27 -12.88
N GLY A 305 -13.45 -17.66 -13.49
CA GLY A 305 -13.59 -16.52 -14.38
C GLY A 305 -13.21 -15.19 -13.71
N THR A 306 -13.01 -14.17 -14.54
CA THR A 306 -12.47 -12.87 -14.14
C THR A 306 -13.57 -11.90 -13.72
N GLY A 307 -13.50 -11.35 -12.51
CA GLY A 307 -14.40 -10.28 -12.07
C GLY A 307 -14.02 -8.92 -12.68
N PRO A 308 -14.95 -7.96 -12.80
CA PRO A 308 -14.70 -6.64 -13.40
C PRO A 308 -13.53 -5.87 -12.79
N LEU A 309 -13.31 -5.98 -11.48
CA LEU A 309 -12.18 -5.33 -10.79
C LEU A 309 -10.80 -5.87 -11.22
N SER A 310 -10.76 -7.10 -11.76
CA SER A 310 -9.54 -7.80 -12.16
C SER A 310 -9.33 -7.86 -13.67
N GLU A 311 -10.28 -7.33 -14.46
CA GLU A 311 -10.25 -7.43 -15.92
C GLU A 311 -8.99 -6.81 -16.53
N GLY A 312 -8.63 -5.60 -16.10
CA GLY A 312 -7.41 -4.93 -16.53
C GLY A 312 -6.13 -5.73 -16.23
N LEU A 313 -6.04 -6.38 -15.06
CA LEU A 313 -4.92 -7.27 -14.71
C LEU A 313 -4.83 -8.43 -15.71
N TRP A 314 -5.94 -9.12 -15.94
CA TRP A 314 -5.94 -10.32 -16.78
C TRP A 314 -5.78 -10.03 -18.26
N ARG A 315 -6.19 -8.86 -18.72
CA ARG A 315 -5.86 -8.37 -20.05
C ARG A 315 -4.35 -8.13 -20.21
N ARG A 316 -3.69 -7.54 -19.21
CA ARG A 316 -2.22 -7.41 -19.22
C ARG A 316 -1.54 -8.78 -19.18
N ALA A 317 -2.05 -9.71 -18.36
CA ALA A 317 -1.53 -11.08 -18.29
C ALA A 317 -1.60 -11.77 -19.66
N PHE A 318 -2.75 -11.70 -20.33
CA PHE A 318 -2.94 -12.25 -21.68
C PHE A 318 -1.97 -11.61 -22.69
N GLY A 319 -1.82 -10.28 -22.65
CA GLY A 319 -0.88 -9.55 -23.50
C GLY A 319 0.60 -9.93 -23.27
N ALA A 320 0.94 -10.39 -22.06
CA ALA A 320 2.27 -10.90 -21.71
C ALA A 320 2.46 -12.41 -21.98
N GLY A 321 1.45 -13.06 -22.57
CA GLY A 321 1.49 -14.49 -22.89
C GLY A 321 1.22 -15.41 -21.69
N ALA A 322 0.53 -14.93 -20.65
CA ALA A 322 0.11 -15.74 -19.51
C ALA A 322 -1.33 -16.25 -19.70
N TYR A 323 -1.47 -17.49 -20.19
CA TYR A 323 -2.77 -18.03 -20.63
C TYR A 323 -3.33 -19.05 -19.64
N SER A 324 -2.47 -19.86 -19.03
CA SER A 324 -2.87 -20.87 -18.04
C SER A 324 -3.10 -20.25 -16.65
N PRO A 325 -3.87 -20.91 -15.75
CA PRO A 325 -4.01 -20.47 -14.36
C PRO A 325 -2.67 -20.29 -13.64
N LEU A 326 -1.72 -21.20 -13.87
CA LEU A 326 -0.36 -21.11 -13.29
C LEU A 326 0.36 -19.84 -13.76
N GLU A 327 0.35 -19.56 -15.06
CA GLU A 327 1.00 -18.36 -15.61
C GLU A 327 0.29 -17.08 -15.16
N LYS A 328 -1.05 -17.08 -15.07
CA LYS A 328 -1.81 -15.93 -14.55
C LYS A 328 -1.46 -15.65 -13.10
N ARG A 329 -1.34 -16.69 -12.26
CA ARG A 329 -0.88 -16.56 -10.87
C ARG A 329 0.51 -15.94 -10.81
N ALA A 330 1.46 -16.48 -11.58
CA ALA A 330 2.82 -15.97 -11.64
C ALA A 330 2.88 -14.52 -12.15
N PHE A 331 2.11 -14.19 -13.19
CA PHE A 331 1.99 -12.85 -13.73
C PHE A 331 1.46 -11.88 -12.70
N GLY A 332 0.37 -12.21 -12.00
CA GLY A 332 -0.23 -11.33 -11.00
C GLY A 332 0.72 -11.00 -9.85
N ILE A 333 1.46 -11.99 -9.35
CA ILE A 333 2.52 -11.79 -8.34
C ILE A 333 3.60 -10.86 -8.88
N ALA A 334 4.10 -11.14 -10.09
CA ALA A 334 5.12 -10.33 -10.74
C ALA A 334 4.64 -8.91 -11.09
N ASP A 335 3.33 -8.71 -11.28
CA ASP A 335 2.73 -7.41 -11.56
C ASP A 335 2.68 -6.53 -10.31
N ASP A 336 2.37 -7.12 -9.14
CA ASP A 336 2.50 -6.43 -7.85
C ASP A 336 3.97 -6.06 -7.56
N ILE A 337 4.93 -6.95 -7.87
CA ILE A 337 6.37 -6.67 -7.66
C ILE A 337 6.84 -5.50 -8.53
N TYR A 338 6.32 -5.37 -9.73
CA TYR A 338 6.61 -4.23 -10.59
C TYR A 338 6.14 -2.91 -9.98
N GLU A 339 4.91 -2.86 -9.46
CA GLU A 339 4.39 -1.67 -8.77
C GLU A 339 5.15 -1.38 -7.48
N ALA A 340 5.56 -2.42 -6.74
CA ALA A 340 6.44 -2.28 -5.60
C ALA A 340 7.84 -1.73 -5.99
N GLY A 341 8.32 -2.04 -7.19
CA GLY A 341 9.54 -1.45 -7.76
C GLY A 341 9.38 0.05 -8.05
N LEU A 342 8.21 0.46 -8.57
CA LEU A 342 7.91 1.88 -8.75
C LEU A 342 7.77 2.62 -7.41
N LEU A 343 7.19 1.99 -6.38
CA LEU A 343 7.17 2.51 -5.01
C LEU A 343 8.60 2.64 -4.45
N PHE A 344 9.47 1.65 -4.70
CA PHE A 344 10.88 1.72 -4.34
C PHE A 344 11.55 2.92 -5.02
N ALA A 345 11.41 3.07 -6.33
CA ALA A 345 11.95 4.23 -7.02
C ALA A 345 11.42 5.56 -6.46
N TYR A 346 10.12 5.66 -6.20
CA TYR A 346 9.52 6.85 -5.59
C TYR A 346 10.18 7.20 -4.25
N LEU A 347 10.37 6.21 -3.38
CA LEU A 347 10.96 6.42 -2.05
C LEU A 347 12.48 6.61 -2.08
N ALA A 348 13.15 6.18 -3.13
CA ALA A 348 14.57 6.44 -3.36
C ALA A 348 14.84 7.86 -3.88
N PHE A 349 13.91 8.44 -4.64
CA PHE A 349 14.09 9.76 -5.25
C PHE A 349 13.40 10.88 -4.49
N VAL A 350 12.08 10.81 -4.27
CA VAL A 350 11.31 11.97 -3.78
C VAL A 350 11.78 12.45 -2.40
N PRO A 351 12.02 11.57 -1.40
CA PRO A 351 12.54 12.01 -0.10
C PRO A 351 13.99 12.53 -0.13
N PHE A 352 14.73 12.33 -1.22
CA PHE A 352 16.14 12.72 -1.34
C PHE A 352 16.36 13.93 -2.26
N CYS A 353 15.31 14.36 -2.98
CA CYS A 353 15.36 15.51 -3.88
C CYS A 353 14.55 16.71 -3.35
N GLU A 354 14.87 17.89 -3.85
CA GLU A 354 14.07 19.11 -3.66
C GLU A 354 12.65 18.97 -4.23
N ILE A 355 11.71 19.74 -3.70
CA ILE A 355 10.34 19.71 -4.19
C ILE A 355 10.29 20.11 -5.67
N GLY A 356 9.53 19.35 -6.46
CA GLY A 356 9.37 19.58 -7.89
C GLY A 356 10.52 19.07 -8.76
N VAL A 357 11.60 18.55 -8.18
CA VAL A 357 12.66 17.89 -8.96
C VAL A 357 12.17 16.56 -9.50
N MET A 358 11.58 15.72 -8.65
CA MET A 358 10.98 14.46 -9.04
C MET A 358 9.64 14.26 -8.34
N ASP A 359 8.69 13.74 -9.10
CA ASP A 359 7.44 13.19 -8.62
C ASP A 359 7.27 11.78 -9.21
N GLY A 360 6.25 11.06 -8.76
CA GLY A 360 6.08 9.68 -9.18
C GLY A 360 5.75 9.50 -10.68
N LEU A 361 5.00 10.43 -11.29
CA LEU A 361 4.68 10.38 -12.72
C LEU A 361 5.94 10.67 -13.54
N SER A 362 6.74 11.64 -13.09
CA SER A 362 8.03 11.96 -13.67
C SER A 362 8.98 10.76 -13.62
N LEU A 363 9.08 10.07 -12.47
CA LEU A 363 9.89 8.84 -12.34
C LEU A 363 9.40 7.72 -13.24
N ARG A 364 8.08 7.50 -13.29
CA ARG A 364 7.47 6.49 -14.16
C ARG A 364 7.81 6.77 -15.63
N ARG A 365 7.65 8.02 -16.08
CA ARG A 365 8.01 8.44 -17.45
C ARG A 365 9.50 8.26 -17.73
N LEU A 366 10.35 8.65 -16.77
CA LEU A 366 11.79 8.51 -16.88
C LEU A 366 12.18 7.05 -17.14
N PHE A 367 11.74 6.12 -16.28
CA PHE A 367 12.13 4.73 -16.43
C PHE A 367 11.37 4.01 -17.54
N GLU A 368 10.04 4.13 -17.62
CA GLU A 368 9.24 3.36 -18.60
C GLU A 368 9.34 3.91 -20.02
N THR A 369 9.38 5.25 -20.19
CA THR A 369 9.29 5.88 -21.51
C THR A 369 10.64 6.37 -22.02
N THR A 370 11.38 7.14 -21.21
CA THR A 370 12.65 7.74 -21.65
C THR A 370 13.74 6.68 -21.79
N PHE A 371 13.95 5.89 -20.75
CA PHE A 371 15.02 4.87 -20.71
C PHE A 371 14.52 3.46 -21.02
N GLN A 372 13.22 3.26 -21.21
CA GLN A 372 12.64 1.96 -21.57
C GLN A 372 13.11 0.81 -20.67
N LEU A 373 13.22 1.09 -19.37
CA LEU A 373 13.66 0.20 -18.29
C LEU A 373 15.15 -0.17 -18.31
N ASP A 374 15.99 0.57 -19.05
CA ASP A 374 17.46 0.58 -18.89
C ASP A 374 17.86 1.46 -17.70
N LEU A 375 17.99 0.84 -16.53
CA LEU A 375 18.32 1.59 -15.32
C LEU A 375 19.80 1.98 -15.22
N ALA A 376 20.69 1.35 -16.00
CA ALA A 376 22.09 1.77 -16.06
C ALA A 376 22.21 3.14 -16.75
N ALA A 377 21.55 3.29 -17.90
CA ALA A 377 21.46 4.59 -18.59
C ALA A 377 20.71 5.63 -17.75
N ALA A 378 19.62 5.24 -17.07
CA ALA A 378 18.89 6.15 -16.19
C ALA A 378 19.74 6.60 -15.00
N ARG A 379 20.56 5.72 -14.43
CA ARG A 379 21.51 6.06 -13.36
C ARG A 379 22.52 7.11 -13.82
N GLU A 380 23.13 6.93 -15.00
CA GLU A 380 24.09 7.90 -15.54
C GLU A 380 23.46 9.28 -15.75
N TYR A 381 22.24 9.31 -16.29
CA TYR A 381 21.47 10.54 -16.45
C TYR A 381 21.19 11.22 -15.11
N CYS A 382 20.67 10.48 -14.12
CA CYS A 382 20.39 11.03 -12.80
C CYS A 382 21.67 11.50 -12.09
N ASN A 383 22.80 10.83 -12.30
CA ASN A 383 24.08 11.22 -11.72
C ASN A 383 24.64 12.51 -12.32
N ALA A 384 24.21 12.90 -13.53
CA ALA A 384 24.60 14.15 -14.16
C ALA A 384 23.80 15.38 -13.66
N ASP A 385 22.71 15.16 -12.90
CA ASP A 385 21.93 16.22 -12.26
C ASP A 385 22.23 16.27 -10.75
N ASP A 386 22.96 17.31 -10.32
CA ASP A 386 23.36 17.50 -8.91
C ASP A 386 22.17 17.43 -7.94
N ARG A 387 20.96 17.79 -8.38
CA ARG A 387 19.74 17.76 -7.55
C ARG A 387 19.26 16.35 -7.22
N MET A 388 19.75 15.34 -7.94
CA MET A 388 19.42 13.92 -7.74
C MET A 388 20.57 13.12 -7.13
N GLN A 389 21.72 13.76 -6.86
CA GLN A 389 22.93 13.06 -6.43
C GLN A 389 22.74 12.25 -5.13
N GLU A 390 21.98 12.74 -4.16
CA GLU A 390 21.69 12.00 -2.93
C GLU A 390 20.80 10.76 -3.15
N ALA A 391 19.86 10.83 -4.11
CA ALA A 391 19.06 9.68 -4.51
C ALA A 391 19.93 8.61 -5.19
N VAL A 392 20.82 9.03 -6.09
CA VAL A 392 21.79 8.14 -6.74
C VAL A 392 22.72 7.51 -5.70
N SER A 393 23.26 8.30 -4.77
CA SER A 393 24.11 7.83 -3.67
C SER A 393 23.41 6.80 -2.78
N PHE A 394 22.10 6.99 -2.53
CA PHE A 394 21.31 6.02 -1.78
C PHE A 394 21.18 4.69 -2.53
N LEU A 395 20.90 4.71 -3.84
CA LEU A 395 20.79 3.49 -4.65
C LEU A 395 22.16 2.83 -4.92
N ASP A 396 23.25 3.60 -4.85
CA ASP A 396 24.62 3.11 -4.98
C ASP A 396 25.18 2.41 -3.74
N LEU A 397 24.46 2.43 -2.62
CA LEU A 397 24.85 1.70 -1.41
C LEU A 397 25.12 0.22 -1.73
N GLY A 398 26.22 -0.31 -1.18
CA GLY A 398 26.61 -1.70 -1.40
C GLY A 398 27.04 -2.00 -2.83
N ASP A 399 27.73 -1.05 -3.48
CA ASP A 399 28.23 -1.17 -4.86
C ASP A 399 27.09 -1.33 -5.87
N GLY A 400 26.13 -0.40 -5.84
CA GLY A 400 25.01 -0.38 -6.78
C GLY A 400 23.85 -1.34 -6.45
N ALA A 401 23.78 -1.86 -5.23
CA ALA A 401 22.77 -2.86 -4.86
C ALA A 401 21.32 -2.36 -4.97
N GLY A 402 21.08 -1.06 -4.76
CA GLY A 402 19.75 -0.48 -4.94
C GLY A 402 19.31 -0.49 -6.41
N TRP A 403 20.23 -0.12 -7.31
CA TRP A 403 19.98 -0.16 -8.76
C TRP A 403 19.79 -1.58 -9.29
N GLU A 404 20.61 -2.52 -8.84
CA GLU A 404 20.48 -3.95 -9.16
C GLU A 404 19.09 -4.47 -8.79
N LEU A 405 18.65 -4.21 -7.56
CA LEU A 405 17.32 -4.64 -7.10
C LEU A 405 16.21 -3.97 -7.89
N LEU A 406 16.30 -2.66 -8.13
CA LEU A 406 15.29 -1.92 -8.88
C LEU A 406 15.18 -2.45 -10.32
N GLN A 407 16.30 -2.79 -10.96
CA GLN A 407 16.33 -3.37 -12.31
C GLN A 407 15.63 -4.74 -12.36
N ALA A 408 15.84 -5.57 -11.33
CA ALA A 408 15.19 -6.87 -11.22
C ALA A 408 13.67 -6.73 -11.01
N MET A 409 13.22 -5.81 -10.15
CA MET A 409 11.79 -5.58 -9.89
C MET A 409 11.07 -4.97 -11.10
N LEU A 410 11.72 -4.07 -11.83
CA LEU A 410 11.17 -3.40 -13.02
C LEU A 410 11.46 -4.16 -14.32
N ASN A 411 11.84 -5.44 -14.25
CA ASN A 411 12.15 -6.21 -15.45
C ASN A 411 10.95 -6.27 -16.41
N ARG A 412 11.20 -6.11 -17.72
CA ARG A 412 10.16 -6.16 -18.75
C ARG A 412 9.50 -7.54 -18.84
N ASP A 413 10.27 -8.61 -18.73
CA ASP A 413 9.72 -9.96 -18.65
C ASP A 413 9.30 -10.25 -17.21
N TYR A 414 7.99 -10.44 -17.01
CA TYR A 414 7.43 -10.71 -15.68
C TYR A 414 8.01 -11.99 -15.07
N ARG A 415 8.47 -12.95 -15.90
CA ARG A 415 9.06 -14.21 -15.44
C ARG A 415 10.41 -14.03 -14.78
N GLN A 416 11.09 -12.92 -15.07
CA GLN A 416 12.40 -12.57 -14.52
C GLN A 416 12.31 -11.68 -13.28
N ARG A 417 11.10 -11.29 -12.87
CA ARG A 417 10.92 -10.50 -11.66
C ARG A 417 11.03 -11.39 -10.42
N PRO A 418 11.67 -10.92 -9.35
CA PRO A 418 11.75 -11.66 -8.09
C PRO A 418 10.37 -11.77 -7.44
N ILE A 419 10.20 -12.76 -6.56
CA ILE A 419 9.07 -12.78 -5.61
C ILE A 419 9.38 -11.87 -4.42
N ALA A 420 8.36 -11.50 -3.63
CA ALA A 420 8.52 -10.57 -2.50
C ALA A 420 9.54 -11.08 -1.46
N GLU A 421 9.59 -12.38 -1.18
CA GLU A 421 10.58 -12.98 -0.29
C GLU A 421 12.03 -12.77 -0.79
N ALA A 422 12.26 -12.93 -2.10
CA ALA A 422 13.58 -12.69 -2.70
C ALA A 422 13.97 -11.21 -2.64
N VAL A 423 13.01 -10.29 -2.78
CA VAL A 423 13.23 -8.85 -2.56
C VAL A 423 13.67 -8.60 -1.12
N LEU A 424 12.99 -9.15 -0.11
CA LEU A 424 13.33 -8.96 1.31
C LEU A 424 14.73 -9.47 1.66
N ASN A 425 15.16 -10.56 1.03
CA ASN A 425 16.47 -11.16 1.25
C ASN A 425 17.60 -10.48 0.46
N HIS A 426 17.28 -9.49 -0.39
CA HIS A 426 18.29 -8.75 -1.13
C HIS A 426 19.17 -7.91 -0.18
N ARG A 427 20.48 -7.86 -0.42
CA ARG A 427 21.46 -7.15 0.44
C ARG A 427 21.11 -5.69 0.72
N PHE A 428 20.49 -5.02 -0.25
CA PHE A 428 19.99 -3.65 -0.08
C PHE A 428 18.88 -3.55 0.98
N MET A 429 17.96 -4.51 1.01
CA MET A 429 16.76 -4.51 1.87
C MET A 429 17.03 -4.95 3.30
N THR A 430 18.08 -5.75 3.51
CA THR A 430 18.50 -6.20 4.84
C THR A 430 19.21 -5.11 5.65
N GLY A 431 19.51 -3.97 5.02
CA GLY A 431 20.30 -2.90 5.64
C GLY A 431 21.77 -3.25 5.82
N ALA A 432 22.25 -4.38 5.28
CA ALA A 432 23.66 -4.78 5.35
C ALA A 432 24.62 -3.79 4.64
N VAL A 433 24.05 -2.90 3.82
CA VAL A 433 24.77 -1.88 3.03
C VAL A 433 24.79 -0.49 3.71
N LEU A 434 24.16 -0.34 4.88
CA LEU A 434 24.02 0.93 5.60
C LEU A 434 25.20 1.26 6.53
#